data_AF-A0A024K6N1-F1
#
_entry.id   AF-A0A024K6N1-F1
#
_cell.length_a   1.000
_cell.length_b   1.000
_cell.length_c   1.000
_cell.angle_alpha   90.00
_cell.angle_beta   90.00
_cell.angle_gamma   90.00
#
_symmetry.space_group_name_H-M   'P 1'
#
loop_
_entity.id
_entity.type
_entity.pdbx_description
1 polymer ?
#
loop_
_entity_poly.entity_id
_entity_poly.type
_entity_poly.pdbx_seq_one_letter_code
_entity_poly.pdbx_strand_id
1 'polypeptide(L)' 'MDADLLASARTLRAGAKDHALFDEALGALLAANRAAEVDASYAAYDEHPADEPDQWGEVADWRRSAGRI' A
#
# COMPACT_ATOMS: atom_id res chain seq x y z
N MET A 1 6.24 -9.69 24.42
CA MET A 1 6.18 -8.32 23.90
C MET A 1 7.62 -7.89 23.70
N ASP A 2 7.99 -7.43 22.52
CA ASP A 2 9.34 -6.94 22.26
C ASP A 2 9.53 -5.59 22.97
N ALA A 3 10.40 -5.57 23.98
CA ALA A 3 10.64 -4.41 24.81
C ALA A 3 11.36 -3.28 24.06
N ASP A 4 12.23 -3.63 23.11
CA ASP A 4 13.00 -2.68 22.32
C ASP A 4 12.12 -2.01 21.27
N LEU A 5 11.18 -2.76 20.70
CA LEU A 5 10.15 -2.21 19.81
C LEU A 5 9.25 -1.19 20.55
N LEU A 6 8.77 -1.52 21.75
CA LEU A 6 7.94 -0.58 22.52
C LEU A 6 8.73 0.62 23.01
N ALA A 7 9.99 0.43 23.42
CA ALA A 7 10.87 1.54 23.77
C ALA A 7 11.06 2.49 22.58
N SER A 8 11.30 1.95 21.38
CA SER A 8 11.43 2.73 20.14
C SER A 8 10.13 3.45 19.77
N ALA A 9 8.97 2.80 19.95
CA ALA A 9 7.69 3.45 19.71
C ALA A 9 7.45 4.62 20.68
N ARG A 10 7.82 4.47 21.96
CA ARG A 10 7.73 5.55 22.96
C ARG A 10 8.66 6.71 22.66
N THR A 11 9.86 6.47 22.13
CA THR A 11 10.77 7.57 21.75
C THR A 11 10.21 8.35 20.55
N LEU A 12 9.63 7.65 19.56
CA LEU A 12 9.01 8.28 18.39
C LEU A 12 7.71 9.04 18.73
N ARG A 13 6.95 8.55 19.70
CA ARG A 13 5.69 9.13 20.18
C ARG A 13 5.84 9.62 21.62
N ALA A 14 6.77 10.55 21.83
CA ALA A 14 7.05 11.11 23.16
C ALA A 14 5.76 11.66 23.80
N GLY A 15 5.43 11.17 25.00
CA GLY A 15 4.24 11.59 25.76
C GLY A 15 2.96 10.81 25.47
N ALA A 16 2.96 9.90 24.49
CA ALA A 16 1.84 8.98 24.28
C ALA A 16 1.83 7.88 25.36
N LYS A 17 0.64 7.51 25.82
CA LYS A 17 0.45 6.34 26.68
C LYS A 17 0.50 5.07 25.84
N ASP A 18 0.95 3.96 26.42
CA ASP A 18 1.11 2.70 25.69
C ASP A 18 -0.16 2.22 24.98
N HIS A 19 -1.34 2.39 25.59
CA HIS A 19 -2.60 2.02 24.93
C HIS A 19 -2.83 2.79 23.63
N ALA A 20 -2.44 4.06 23.56
CA ALA A 20 -2.57 4.84 22.33
C ALA A 20 -1.61 4.32 21.23
N LEU A 21 -0.43 3.84 21.61
CA LEU A 21 0.49 3.17 20.67
C LEU A 21 -0.08 1.85 20.16
N PHE A 22 -0.76 1.10 21.03
CA PHE A 22 -1.43 -0.14 20.64
C PHE A 22 -2.64 0.12 19.73
N ASP A 23 -3.47 1.11 20.05
CA ASP A 23 -4.60 1.49 19.21
C ASP A 23 -4.13 1.94 17.82
N GLU A 24 -3.04 2.71 17.75
CA GLU A 24 -2.44 3.12 16.49
C GLU A 24 -1.88 1.93 15.69
N ALA A 25 -1.15 1.03 16.35
CA ALA A 25 -0.60 -0.16 15.70
C ALA A 25 -1.70 -1.10 15.17
N LEU A 26 -2.79 -1.28 15.93
CA LEU A 26 -3.95 -2.05 15.52
C LEU A 26 -4.68 -1.38 14.35
N GLY A 27 -4.85 -0.05 14.39
CA GLY A 27 -5.41 0.71 13.28
C GLY A 27 -4.58 0.58 12.00
N ALA A 28 -3.26 0.68 12.10
CA ALA A 28 -2.35 0.51 10.97
C ALA A 28 -2.40 -0.91 10.39
N LEU A 29 -2.46 -1.94 11.25
CA LEU A 29 -2.58 -3.33 10.83
C LEU A 29 -3.88 -3.57 10.05
N LEU A 30 -5.02 -3.06 10.54
CA LEU A 30 -6.31 -3.21 9.86
C LEU A 30 -6.34 -2.46 8.52
N ALA A 31 -5.75 -1.27 8.47
CA ALA A 31 -5.63 -0.51 7.22
C ALA A 31 -4.76 -1.25 6.19
N ALA A 32 -3.62 -1.82 6.61
CA ALA A 32 -2.75 -2.62 5.76
C ALA A 32 -3.45 -3.89 5.27
N ASN A 33 -4.19 -4.58 6.14
CA ASN A 33 -4.98 -5.76 5.73
C ASN A 33 -6.02 -5.41 4.67
N ARG A 34 -6.75 -4.30 4.87
CA ARG A 34 -7.75 -3.85 3.89
C ARG A 34 -7.13 -3.43 2.56
N ALA A 35 -5.95 -2.80 2.58
CA ALA A 35 -5.22 -2.48 1.37
C ALA A 35 -4.78 -3.77 0.64
N ALA A 36 -4.25 -4.75 1.37
CA ALA A 36 -3.85 -6.04 0.80
C ALA A 36 -5.03 -6.82 0.20
N GLU A 37 -6.23 -6.74 0.77
CA GLU A 37 -7.45 -7.30 0.18
C GLU A 37 -7.80 -6.63 -1.15
N VAL A 38 -7.61 -5.31 -1.26
CA VAL A 38 -7.80 -4.58 -2.52
C VAL A 38 -6.74 -4.98 -3.54
N ASP A 39 -5.47 -5.01 -3.16
CA ASP A 39 -4.37 -5.41 -4.05
C ASP A 39 -4.57 -6.85 -4.55
N ALA A 40 -4.95 -7.77 -3.65
CA ALA A 40 -5.27 -9.16 -4.01
C ALA A 40 -6.46 -9.26 -4.98
N SER A 41 -7.44 -8.36 -4.89
CA SER A 41 -8.56 -8.33 -5.86
C SER A 41 -8.12 -7.94 -7.27
N TYR A 42 -6.98 -7.23 -7.40
CA TYR A 42 -6.39 -6.85 -8.67
C TYR A 42 -5.25 -7.77 -9.14
N ALA A 43 -4.82 -8.74 -8.33
CA ALA A 43 -3.76 -9.70 -8.70
C ALA A 43 -4.10 -10.53 -9.94
N ALA A 44 -5.39 -10.69 -10.28
CA ALA A 44 -5.82 -11.31 -11.54
C ALA A 44 -5.36 -10.55 -12.79
N TYR A 45 -5.03 -9.26 -12.66
CA TYR A 45 -4.50 -8.43 -13.74
C TYR A 45 -2.96 -8.39 -13.78
N ASP A 46 -2.26 -8.98 -12.80
CA ASP A 46 -0.79 -9.11 -12.85
C ASP A 46 -0.34 -10.05 -13.98
N GLU A 47 -1.23 -10.94 -14.45
CA GLU A 47 -0.96 -11.89 -15.54
C GLU A 47 -0.93 -11.22 -16.93
N HIS A 48 -1.44 -9.99 -17.05
CA HIS A 48 -1.45 -9.22 -18.30
C HIS A 48 -0.60 -7.97 -18.16
N PRO A 49 0.69 -8.05 -18.52
CA PRO A 49 1.58 -6.91 -18.37
C PRO A 49 1.11 -5.76 -19.27
N ALA A 50 1.28 -4.52 -18.80
CA ALA A 50 0.72 -3.33 -19.46
C ALA A 50 1.35 -3.01 -20.84
N ASP A 51 2.36 -3.77 -21.24
CA ASP A 51 3.02 -3.75 -22.55
C ASP A 51 2.54 -4.87 -23.48
N GLU A 52 1.57 -5.69 -23.07
CA GLU A 52 0.91 -6.65 -23.95
C GLU A 52 -0.13 -5.92 -24.84
N PRO A 53 -0.01 -5.99 -26.17
CA PRO A 53 -1.01 -5.43 -27.08
C PRO A 53 -2.34 -6.15 -26.93
N ASP A 54 -3.36 -5.43 -26.48
CA ASP A 54 -4.73 -5.96 -26.43
C ASP A 54 -5.60 -5.43 -27.58
N GLN A 55 -6.89 -5.77 -27.56
CA GLN A 55 -7.88 -5.36 -28.56
C GLN A 55 -8.11 -3.83 -28.64
N TRP A 56 -7.58 -3.07 -27.68
CA TRP A 56 -7.65 -1.62 -27.61
C TRP A 56 -6.29 -0.94 -27.91
N GLY A 57 -5.22 -1.72 -28.05
CA GLY A 57 -3.90 -1.29 -28.54
C GLY A 57 -2.88 -0.98 -27.43
N GLU A 58 -1.70 -0.53 -27.83
CA GLU A 58 -0.56 -0.32 -26.93
C GLU A 58 -0.73 0.86 -25.97
N VAL A 59 -0.77 0.59 -24.66
CA VAL A 59 -0.87 1.64 -23.62
C VAL A 59 0.31 2.60 -23.68
N ALA A 60 1.49 2.12 -24.07
CA ALA A 60 2.68 2.94 -24.26
C ALA A 60 2.54 3.96 -25.40
N ASP A 61 1.87 3.59 -26.48
CA ASP A 61 1.56 4.49 -27.60
C ASP A 61 0.54 5.56 -27.19
N TRP A 62 -0.49 5.16 -26.43
CA TRP A 62 -1.47 6.10 -25.89
C TRP A 62 -0.84 7.13 -24.94
N ARG A 63 0.06 6.73 -24.02
CA ARG A 63 0.75 7.68 -23.13
C ARG A 63 1.60 8.69 -23.93
N ARG A 64 2.25 8.25 -25.00
CA ARG A 64 3.07 9.11 -25.88
C ARG A 64 2.25 10.09 -26.72
N SER A 65 0.98 9.80 -27.01
CA SER A 65 0.09 10.72 -27.72
C SER A 65 -0.63 11.68 -26.78
N ALA A 66 -1.07 11.20 -25.60
CA ALA A 66 -1.75 12.02 -24.59
C ALA A 66 -0.83 13.10 -23.95
N GLY A 67 0.46 12.81 -23.77
CA GLY A 67 1.44 13.79 -23.25
C GLY A 67 1.93 14.82 -24.28
N ARG A 68 1.36 14.83 -25.49
CA ARG A 68 1.72 15.75 -26.58
C ARG A 68 0.71 16.89 -26.78
N ILE A 69 -0.19 17.06 -25.81
CA ILE A 69 -1.20 18.12 -25.71
C ILE A 69 -0.70 19.12 -24.66
#